data_AF-A0A496WFH2-F1
#
_entry.id   AF-A0A496WFH2-F1
#
_cell.length_a   1.000
_cell.length_b   1.000
_cell.length_c   1.000
_cell.angle_alpha   90.00
_cell.angle_beta   90.00
_cell.angle_gamma   90.00
#
_symmetry.space_group_name_H-M   'P 1'
#
loop_
_entity.id
_entity.type
_entity.pdbx_description
1 polymer ?
#
loop_
_entity_poly.entity_id
_entity_poly.type
_entity_poly.pdbx_seq_one_letter_code
_entity_poly.pdbx_strand_id
1 'polypeptide(L)'
;MALSQNNDALFVLNSPANCLEIYQVSEDTDNLQLISSISVGVGPVSLALRNDSEVWVVNHISDSVSIISLEGNPHVKQTLQVGDAPWDIVFTDNGIDKARPDNRRNRAFVSASFRGQHHPQFRTKYLALNRLDKEESANNEQIGRADLWVYDISDTGSAQFAGLINLFSDAVRSLTTNKEGSLLFATVFKSGNRTGAVPIQFQEIIGERWCTDGLGNPEPFFYGATEWHEMA
;
A
#
# COMPACT_ATOMS: atom_id res chain seq x y z
N MET A 1 11.46 -4.67 -11.91
CA MET A 1 12.61 -3.81 -12.26
C MET A 1 12.12 -2.39 -12.43
N ALA A 2 12.95 -1.39 -12.21
CA ALA A 2 12.66 0.01 -12.51
C ALA A 2 13.92 0.70 -13.04
N LEU A 3 13.73 1.77 -13.80
CA LEU A 3 14.78 2.62 -14.32
C LEU A 3 14.76 3.95 -13.55
N SER A 4 15.92 4.52 -13.23
CA SER A 4 16.02 5.86 -12.64
C SER A 4 15.39 6.90 -13.56
N GLN A 5 14.98 8.04 -12.99
CA GLN A 5 14.28 9.09 -13.76
C GLN A 5 15.14 9.68 -14.90
N ASN A 6 16.45 9.65 -14.73
CA ASN A 6 17.47 10.08 -15.69
C ASN A 6 18.03 8.92 -16.56
N ASN A 7 17.48 7.72 -16.46
CA ASN A 7 17.84 6.53 -17.25
C ASN A 7 19.28 5.99 -17.08
N ASP A 8 20.02 6.44 -16.08
CA ASP A 8 21.42 6.04 -15.84
C ASP A 8 21.60 4.84 -14.89
N ALA A 9 20.52 4.39 -14.25
CA ALA A 9 20.55 3.30 -13.29
C ALA A 9 19.32 2.39 -13.43
N LEU A 10 19.56 1.09 -13.47
CA LEU A 10 18.55 0.04 -13.53
C LEU A 10 18.52 -0.74 -12.21
N PHE A 11 17.34 -0.79 -11.61
CA PHE A 11 17.04 -1.48 -10.37
C PHE A 11 16.37 -2.83 -10.67
N VAL A 12 17.01 -3.92 -10.27
CA VAL A 12 16.57 -5.29 -10.58
C VAL A 12 16.43 -6.09 -9.28
N LEU A 13 15.29 -6.78 -9.13
CA LEU A 13 15.12 -7.72 -8.03
C LEU A 13 15.68 -9.07 -8.42
N ASN A 14 16.58 -9.58 -7.59
CA ASN A 14 17.07 -10.94 -7.68
C ASN A 14 16.42 -11.76 -6.57
N SER A 15 15.22 -12.29 -6.86
CA SER A 15 14.40 -13.01 -5.86
C SER A 15 15.09 -14.24 -5.28
N PRO A 16 15.81 -15.09 -6.06
CA PRO A 16 16.56 -16.21 -5.50
C PRO A 16 17.66 -15.79 -4.51
N ALA A 17 18.28 -14.61 -4.72
CA ALA A 17 19.34 -14.09 -3.86
C ALA A 17 18.84 -13.16 -2.74
N ASN A 18 17.54 -12.84 -2.71
CA ASN A 18 16.93 -11.89 -1.76
C ASN A 18 17.65 -10.53 -1.76
N CYS A 19 17.94 -9.99 -2.94
CA CYS A 19 18.60 -8.69 -3.05
C CYS A 19 17.99 -7.79 -4.14
N LEU A 20 18.19 -6.49 -3.93
CA LEU A 20 18.08 -5.46 -4.96
C LEU A 20 19.48 -5.28 -5.58
N GLU A 21 19.58 -5.49 -6.88
CA GLU A 21 20.77 -5.19 -7.67
C GLU A 21 20.58 -3.88 -8.41
N ILE A 22 21.61 -3.03 -8.37
CA ILE A 22 21.64 -1.74 -9.06
C ILE A 22 22.70 -1.83 -10.14
N TYR A 23 22.30 -1.59 -11.38
CA TYR A 23 23.18 -1.56 -12.53
C TYR A 23 23.29 -0.14 -13.06
N GLN A 24 24.49 0.34 -13.34
CA GLN A 24 24.69 1.53 -14.14
C GLN A 24 24.34 1.22 -15.61
N VAL A 25 23.56 2.08 -16.22
CA VAL A 25 23.17 2.03 -17.63
C VAL A 25 24.05 3.02 -18.39
N SER A 26 24.76 2.54 -19.40
CA SER A 26 25.60 3.37 -20.27
C SER A 26 25.01 3.40 -21.68
N GLU A 27 24.47 4.55 -22.08
CA GLU A 27 23.91 4.74 -23.43
C GLU A 27 24.97 4.58 -24.53
N ASP A 28 26.23 4.96 -24.25
CA ASP A 28 27.32 4.94 -25.22
C ASP A 28 27.84 3.52 -25.53
N THR A 29 27.70 2.59 -24.57
CA THR A 29 28.31 1.25 -24.64
C THR A 29 27.31 0.11 -24.70
N ASP A 30 26.01 0.42 -24.64
CA ASP A 30 24.90 -0.57 -24.57
C ASP A 30 25.19 -1.67 -23.53
N ASN A 31 25.72 -1.27 -22.38
CA ASN A 31 26.19 -2.16 -21.34
C ASN A 31 25.58 -1.82 -19.98
N LEU A 32 25.38 -2.87 -19.17
CA LEU A 32 24.93 -2.80 -17.79
C LEU A 32 26.08 -3.21 -16.87
N GLN A 33 26.49 -2.30 -15.98
CA GLN A 33 27.52 -2.59 -14.99
C GLN A 33 26.88 -2.69 -13.59
N LEU A 34 27.02 -3.83 -12.92
CA LEU A 34 26.58 -3.96 -11.52
C LEU A 34 27.38 -3.00 -10.63
N ILE A 35 26.69 -2.10 -9.94
CA ILE A 35 27.30 -1.12 -9.01
C ILE A 35 26.98 -1.40 -7.55
N SER A 36 25.86 -2.08 -7.25
CA SER A 36 25.51 -2.44 -5.88
C SER A 36 24.59 -3.66 -5.81
N SER A 37 24.68 -4.41 -4.72
CA SER A 37 23.76 -5.48 -4.37
C SER A 37 23.39 -5.35 -2.90
N ILE A 38 22.12 -5.06 -2.63
CA ILE A 38 21.59 -4.76 -1.29
C ILE A 38 20.70 -5.92 -0.86
N SER A 39 21.05 -6.59 0.24
CA SER A 39 20.18 -7.61 0.85
C SER A 39 18.87 -6.99 1.34
N VAL A 40 17.75 -7.63 0.99
CA VAL A 40 16.39 -7.24 1.38
C VAL A 40 15.71 -8.39 2.14
N GLY A 41 14.40 -8.31 2.34
CA GLY A 41 13.61 -9.40 2.89
C GLY A 41 13.50 -10.60 1.94
N VAL A 42 12.79 -11.64 2.38
CA VAL A 42 12.73 -12.92 1.67
C VAL A 42 11.67 -12.90 0.57
N GLY A 43 12.05 -13.37 -0.62
CA GLY A 43 11.18 -13.45 -1.79
C GLY A 43 10.74 -12.07 -2.27
N PRO A 44 11.66 -11.16 -2.64
CA PRO A 44 11.28 -9.87 -3.20
C PRO A 44 10.56 -10.06 -4.54
N VAL A 45 9.43 -9.37 -4.73
CA VAL A 45 8.54 -9.55 -5.90
C VAL A 45 8.25 -8.27 -6.67
N SER A 46 8.25 -7.11 -6.00
CA SER A 46 8.02 -5.81 -6.63
C SER A 46 8.92 -4.74 -6.00
N LEU A 47 9.24 -3.71 -6.77
CA LEU A 47 9.94 -2.52 -6.29
C LEU A 47 9.31 -1.26 -6.88
N ALA A 48 9.44 -0.15 -6.17
CA ALA A 48 9.10 1.17 -6.68
C ALA A 48 10.14 2.20 -6.21
N LEU A 49 10.51 3.10 -7.12
CA LEU A 49 11.28 4.29 -6.79
C LEU A 49 10.32 5.33 -6.20
N ARG A 50 10.58 5.81 -4.98
CA ARG A 50 9.86 6.97 -4.44
C ARG A 50 10.41 8.25 -5.04
N ASN A 51 11.73 8.30 -5.19
CA ASN A 51 12.49 9.40 -5.80
C ASN A 51 13.91 8.91 -6.13
N ASP A 52 14.77 9.82 -6.58
CA ASP A 52 16.16 9.52 -6.95
C ASP A 52 17.04 9.00 -5.80
N SER A 53 16.60 9.15 -4.54
CA SER A 53 17.38 8.74 -3.36
C SER A 53 16.77 7.58 -2.58
N GLU A 54 15.64 7.02 -3.00
CA GLU A 54 14.92 6.02 -2.21
C GLU A 54 14.12 5.01 -3.03
N VAL A 55 14.32 3.72 -2.72
CA VAL A 55 13.63 2.58 -3.33
C VAL A 55 12.92 1.76 -2.27
N TRP A 56 11.71 1.31 -2.55
CA TRP A 56 10.99 0.37 -1.68
C TRP A 56 10.87 -0.97 -2.39
N VAL A 57 11.14 -2.05 -1.66
CA VAL A 57 11.11 -3.42 -2.16
C VAL A 57 10.13 -4.25 -1.35
N VAL A 58 9.15 -4.85 -2.02
CA VAL A 58 8.13 -5.70 -1.42
C VAL A 58 8.65 -7.14 -1.33
N ASN A 59 8.67 -7.69 -0.11
CA ASN A 59 9.20 -9.01 0.21
C ASN A 59 8.07 -9.98 0.57
N HIS A 60 7.65 -10.78 -0.41
CA HIS A 60 6.46 -11.61 -0.35
C HIS A 60 6.50 -12.69 0.74
N ILE A 61 7.65 -13.32 0.99
CA ILE A 61 7.73 -14.46 1.91
C ILE A 61 7.97 -14.01 3.35
N SER A 62 8.64 -12.87 3.53
CA SER A 62 8.90 -12.32 4.86
C SER A 62 7.84 -11.34 5.36
N ASP A 63 6.75 -11.14 4.61
CA ASP A 63 5.64 -10.23 4.94
C ASP A 63 6.12 -8.82 5.31
N SER A 64 7.06 -8.30 4.51
CA SER A 64 7.72 -7.04 4.81
C SER A 64 7.97 -6.19 3.56
N VAL A 65 8.27 -4.91 3.78
CA VAL A 65 8.79 -4.00 2.75
C VAL A 65 10.11 -3.42 3.23
N SER A 66 11.16 -3.53 2.40
CA SER A 66 12.46 -2.93 2.67
C SER A 66 12.54 -1.54 2.02
N ILE A 67 12.78 -0.51 2.83
CA ILE A 67 13.04 0.86 2.37
C ILE A 67 14.54 1.06 2.29
N ILE A 68 15.03 1.37 1.10
CA ILE A 68 16.45 1.44 0.76
C ILE A 68 16.81 2.90 0.50
N SER A 69 17.82 3.40 1.23
CA SER A 69 18.48 4.65 0.91
C SER A 69 19.46 4.41 -0.24
N LEU A 70 19.48 5.31 -1.22
CA LEU A 70 20.51 5.37 -2.26
C LEU A 70 21.56 6.46 -1.97
N GLU A 71 21.39 7.22 -0.90
CA GLU A 71 22.36 8.24 -0.48
C GLU A 71 23.63 7.58 0.09
N GLY A 72 24.79 8.00 -0.41
CA GLY A 72 26.06 7.45 0.01
C GLY A 72 26.21 5.99 -0.40
N ASN A 73 26.35 5.09 0.57
CA ASN A 73 26.39 3.65 0.29
C ASN A 73 24.96 3.07 0.39
N PRO A 74 24.40 2.50 -0.70
CA PRO A 74 23.04 1.96 -0.69
C PRO A 74 22.82 0.91 0.40
N HIS A 75 21.75 1.06 1.19
CA HIS A 75 21.43 0.15 2.29
C HIS A 75 19.95 0.23 2.69
N VAL A 76 19.43 -0.83 3.31
CA VAL A 76 18.09 -0.82 3.91
C VAL A 76 18.10 0.08 5.14
N LYS A 77 17.36 1.19 5.11
CA LYS A 77 17.24 2.14 6.23
C LYS A 77 16.04 1.87 7.14
N GLN A 78 15.02 1.18 6.64
CA GLN A 78 13.82 0.81 7.40
C GLN A 78 13.19 -0.44 6.81
N THR A 79 12.63 -1.31 7.65
CA THR A 79 11.81 -2.45 7.23
C THR A 79 10.42 -2.31 7.82
N LEU A 80 9.40 -2.26 6.96
CA LEU A 80 8.00 -2.21 7.34
C LEU A 80 7.44 -3.63 7.41
N GLN A 81 6.65 -3.93 8.45
CA GLN A 81 5.89 -5.16 8.54
C GLN A 81 4.52 -4.96 7.92
N VAL A 82 4.10 -5.86 7.03
CA VAL A 82 2.81 -5.80 6.32
C VAL A 82 2.04 -7.11 6.48
N GLY A 83 0.85 -7.18 5.91
CA GLY A 83 0.04 -8.40 5.84
C GLY A 83 0.74 -9.50 5.02
N ASP A 84 0.17 -10.70 5.10
CA ASP A 84 0.72 -11.89 4.46
C ASP A 84 0.77 -11.77 2.94
N ALA A 85 1.84 -12.28 2.34
CA ALA A 85 2.02 -12.35 0.90
C ALA A 85 1.84 -10.99 0.19
N PRO A 86 2.60 -9.95 0.59
CA PRO A 86 2.51 -8.65 -0.08
C PRO A 86 3.03 -8.77 -1.52
N TRP A 87 2.42 -8.02 -2.43
CA TRP A 87 2.65 -8.22 -3.86
C TRP A 87 3.21 -7.01 -4.59
N ASP A 88 2.60 -5.84 -4.41
CA ASP A 88 2.93 -4.65 -5.18
C ASP A 88 2.86 -3.39 -4.33
N ILE A 89 3.52 -2.34 -4.80
CA ILE A 89 3.61 -1.05 -4.12
C ILE A 89 3.52 0.10 -5.12
N VAL A 90 2.79 1.15 -4.75
CA VAL A 90 2.77 2.42 -5.48
C VAL A 90 2.78 3.59 -4.53
N PHE A 91 3.31 4.72 -5.02
CA PHE A 91 3.27 5.99 -4.33
C PHE A 91 2.19 6.90 -4.93
N THR A 92 1.58 7.71 -4.09
CA THR A 92 0.78 8.86 -4.50
C THR A 92 1.52 10.10 -4.03
N ASP A 93 2.40 10.62 -4.87
CA ASP A 93 3.42 11.63 -4.52
C ASP A 93 3.39 12.88 -5.43
N ASN A 94 2.52 12.92 -6.43
CA ASN A 94 2.55 13.96 -7.49
C ASN A 94 1.37 14.95 -7.51
N GLY A 95 0.47 14.92 -6.52
CA GLY A 95 -0.70 15.80 -6.52
C GLY A 95 -0.73 16.72 -5.32
N ILE A 96 -0.52 18.02 -5.46
CA ILE A 96 -1.03 19.00 -4.48
C ILE A 96 -2.57 18.94 -4.53
N ASP A 97 -3.24 18.69 -3.39
CA ASP A 97 -4.66 19.06 -3.32
C ASP A 97 -4.72 20.58 -3.26
N LYS A 98 -5.05 21.24 -4.36
CA LYS A 98 -5.29 22.69 -4.29
C LYS A 98 -6.48 23.03 -3.39
N ALA A 99 -7.34 22.06 -3.06
CA ALA A 99 -8.46 22.24 -2.14
C ALA A 99 -8.11 22.00 -0.66
N ARG A 100 -7.00 21.32 -0.32
CA ARG A 100 -6.61 20.98 1.07
C ARG A 100 -5.10 20.98 1.32
N PRO A 101 -4.51 22.11 1.76
CA PRO A 101 -3.07 22.28 1.98
C PRO A 101 -2.48 21.51 3.19
N ASP A 102 -3.32 20.99 4.08
CA ASP A 102 -2.96 20.35 5.36
C ASP A 102 -2.78 18.82 5.27
N ASN A 103 -3.36 18.18 4.25
CA ASN A 103 -3.27 16.74 4.05
C ASN A 103 -2.05 16.42 3.15
N ARG A 104 -0.87 16.20 3.75
CA ARG A 104 0.36 15.95 2.98
C ARG A 104 0.32 14.56 2.34
N ARG A 105 0.03 14.57 1.03
CA ARG A 105 -0.09 13.46 0.09
C ARG A 105 1.27 12.85 -0.30
N ASN A 106 2.00 12.29 0.65
CA ASN A 106 3.13 11.42 0.35
C ASN A 106 2.85 10.06 1.00
N ARG A 107 2.13 9.22 0.27
CA ARG A 107 1.68 7.92 0.76
C ARG A 107 2.17 6.79 -0.11
N ALA A 108 2.49 5.68 0.54
CA ALA A 108 2.67 4.39 -0.12
C ALA A 108 1.44 3.52 0.13
N PHE A 109 1.06 2.76 -0.91
CA PHE A 109 0.03 1.74 -0.84
C PHE A 109 0.67 0.41 -1.19
N VAL A 110 0.58 -0.56 -0.29
CA VAL A 110 1.13 -1.91 -0.47
C VAL A 110 -0.03 -2.90 -0.50
N SER A 111 -0.12 -3.69 -1.57
CA SER A 111 -1.11 -4.78 -1.63
C SER A 111 -0.63 -5.94 -0.77
N ALA A 112 -1.52 -6.48 0.07
CA ALA A 112 -1.27 -7.68 0.85
C ALA A 112 -2.56 -8.46 1.06
N SER A 113 -2.44 -9.67 1.60
CA SER A 113 -3.60 -10.44 2.04
C SER A 113 -4.09 -9.93 3.40
N PHE A 114 -5.39 -10.07 3.67
CA PHE A 114 -6.02 -9.72 4.96
C PHE A 114 -5.50 -10.54 6.15
N ARG A 115 -4.94 -11.71 5.86
CA ARG A 115 -4.32 -12.57 6.87
C ARG A 115 -2.87 -12.14 7.12
N GLY A 116 -2.27 -12.70 8.16
CA GLY A 116 -0.85 -12.54 8.46
C GLY A 116 -0.60 -12.10 9.90
N GLN A 117 0.58 -12.44 10.39
CA GLN A 117 1.00 -12.22 11.77
C GLN A 117 1.09 -10.73 12.16
N HIS A 118 1.23 -9.84 11.18
CA HIS A 118 1.35 -8.40 11.43
C HIS A 118 0.05 -7.64 11.21
N HIS A 119 -1.01 -8.28 10.69
CA HIS A 119 -2.28 -7.60 10.44
C HIS A 119 -2.96 -7.23 11.77
N PRO A 120 -3.14 -5.93 12.09
CA PRO A 120 -3.52 -5.46 13.42
C PRO A 120 -4.90 -5.98 13.88
N GLN A 121 -5.78 -6.22 12.91
CA GLN A 121 -7.15 -6.63 13.15
C GLN A 121 -7.40 -8.11 12.85
N PHE A 122 -6.39 -8.87 12.38
CA PHE A 122 -6.63 -10.26 11.98
C PHE A 122 -6.92 -11.12 13.21
N ARG A 123 -7.89 -12.02 13.07
CA ARG A 123 -8.27 -13.02 14.07
C ARG A 123 -8.42 -14.36 13.36
N THR A 124 -7.97 -15.44 14.01
CA THR A 124 -8.03 -16.80 13.45
C THR A 124 -9.45 -17.23 13.07
N LYS A 125 -10.47 -16.74 13.78
CA LYS A 125 -11.90 -17.00 13.46
C LYS A 125 -12.29 -16.60 12.02
N TYR A 126 -11.64 -15.59 11.45
CA TYR A 126 -11.93 -15.13 10.09
C TYR A 126 -11.52 -16.13 9.01
N LEU A 127 -10.58 -17.04 9.30
CA LEU A 127 -10.21 -18.12 8.36
C LEU A 127 -11.36 -19.12 8.14
N ALA A 128 -12.17 -19.35 9.17
CA ALA A 128 -13.24 -20.34 9.12
C ALA A 128 -14.58 -19.75 8.64
N LEU A 129 -14.85 -18.48 9.01
CA LEU A 129 -16.17 -17.87 8.82
C LEU A 129 -16.24 -16.89 7.66
N ASN A 130 -15.10 -16.28 7.27
CA ASN A 130 -15.01 -15.22 6.25
C ASN A 130 -16.10 -14.13 6.35
N ARG A 131 -16.50 -13.80 7.58
CA ARG A 131 -17.53 -12.80 7.91
C ARG A 131 -17.24 -12.19 9.28
N LEU A 132 -17.74 -10.98 9.47
CA LEU A 132 -17.81 -10.35 10.79
C LEU A 132 -18.85 -11.07 11.65
N ASP A 133 -18.54 -11.22 12.94
CA ASP A 133 -19.51 -11.77 13.88
C ASP A 133 -20.64 -10.77 14.12
N LYS A 134 -21.80 -11.22 14.60
CA LYS A 134 -22.94 -10.34 14.91
C LYS A 134 -22.62 -9.24 15.93
N GLU A 135 -21.60 -9.44 16.75
CA GLU A 135 -21.10 -8.45 17.71
C GLU A 135 -20.27 -7.35 17.03
N GLU A 136 -19.74 -7.62 15.83
CA GLU A 136 -18.86 -6.73 15.05
C GLU A 136 -19.57 -6.12 13.83
N SER A 137 -20.61 -6.77 13.29
CA SER A 137 -21.52 -6.20 12.28
C SER A 137 -22.93 -6.78 12.45
N ALA A 138 -23.93 -5.90 12.42
CA ALA A 138 -25.34 -6.29 12.53
C ALA A 138 -25.82 -7.19 11.38
N ASN A 139 -25.08 -7.22 10.25
CA ASN A 139 -25.55 -7.77 8.98
C ASN A 139 -24.78 -9.01 8.50
N ASN A 140 -23.92 -9.62 9.33
CA ASN A 140 -23.02 -10.72 8.92
C ASN A 140 -22.22 -10.36 7.65
N GLU A 141 -21.70 -9.14 7.59
CA GLU A 141 -20.92 -8.67 6.43
C GLU A 141 -19.74 -9.61 6.15
N GLN A 142 -19.55 -9.92 4.87
CA GLN A 142 -18.35 -10.65 4.44
C GLN A 142 -17.13 -9.76 4.64
N ILE A 143 -15.99 -10.38 4.93
CA ILE A 143 -14.72 -9.65 5.04
C ILE A 143 -13.99 -9.79 3.71
N GLY A 144 -13.46 -8.68 3.19
CA GLY A 144 -12.57 -8.70 2.05
C GLY A 144 -11.27 -9.42 2.39
N ARG A 145 -10.70 -10.19 1.46
CA ARG A 145 -9.52 -11.03 1.74
C ARG A 145 -8.21 -10.39 1.28
N ALA A 146 -8.28 -9.19 0.71
CA ALA A 146 -7.13 -8.41 0.27
C ALA A 146 -7.18 -7.01 0.87
N ASP A 147 -6.02 -6.49 1.22
CA ASP A 147 -5.86 -5.15 1.77
C ASP A 147 -4.92 -4.30 0.93
N LEU A 148 -5.13 -2.98 1.00
CA LEU A 148 -4.09 -2.00 0.77
C LEU A 148 -3.63 -1.44 2.10
N TRP A 149 -2.37 -1.72 2.43
CA TRP A 149 -1.67 -1.11 3.56
C TRP A 149 -1.22 0.29 3.18
N VAL A 150 -1.63 1.28 3.97
CA VAL A 150 -1.36 2.69 3.72
C VAL A 150 -0.28 3.18 4.68
N TYR A 151 0.74 3.82 4.14
CA TYR A 151 1.82 4.43 4.92
C TYR A 151 1.91 5.92 4.61
N ASP A 152 1.92 6.75 5.65
CA ASP A 152 2.30 8.15 5.55
C ASP A 152 3.83 8.27 5.56
N ILE A 153 4.38 9.07 4.64
CA ILE A 153 5.82 9.25 4.47
C ILE A 153 6.17 10.68 4.85
N SER A 154 6.96 10.81 5.91
CA SER A 154 7.49 12.10 6.38
C SER A 154 8.42 12.76 5.36
N ASP A 155 8.65 14.06 5.52
CA ASP A 155 9.59 14.83 4.69
C ASP A 155 11.02 14.23 4.74
N THR A 156 11.39 13.57 5.85
CA THR A 156 12.68 12.87 6.02
C THR A 156 12.72 11.47 5.41
N GLY A 157 11.63 11.03 4.76
CA GLY A 157 11.52 9.71 4.13
C GLY A 157 11.32 8.55 5.12
N SER A 158 10.94 8.83 6.36
CA SER A 158 10.49 7.79 7.30
C SER A 158 9.02 7.49 7.06
N ALA A 159 8.68 6.20 6.97
CA ALA A 159 7.31 5.74 6.73
C ALA A 159 6.64 5.30 8.04
N GLN A 160 5.37 5.66 8.21
CA GLN A 160 4.54 5.29 9.36
C GLN A 160 3.23 4.70 8.88
N PHE A 161 2.77 3.63 9.54
CA PHE A 161 1.49 3.00 9.20
C PHE A 161 0.34 3.98 9.47
N ALA A 162 -0.47 4.23 8.43
CA ALA A 162 -1.57 5.19 8.45
C ALA A 162 -2.94 4.49 8.48
N GLY A 163 -3.05 3.28 7.94
CA GLY A 163 -4.30 2.52 7.95
C GLY A 163 -4.37 1.41 6.91
N LEU A 164 -5.56 0.85 6.77
CA LEU A 164 -5.88 -0.25 5.86
C LEU A 164 -7.11 0.09 5.02
N ILE A 165 -7.08 -0.28 3.74
CA ILE A 165 -8.26 -0.32 2.88
C ILE A 165 -8.53 -1.78 2.57
N ASN A 166 -9.63 -2.31 3.12
CA ASN A 166 -10.04 -3.69 2.86
C ASN A 166 -10.82 -3.78 1.54
N LEU A 167 -10.46 -4.76 0.71
CA LEU A 167 -11.03 -4.94 -0.63
C LEU A 167 -11.73 -6.29 -0.72
N PHE A 168 -12.97 -6.28 -1.22
CA PHE A 168 -13.80 -7.47 -1.50
C PHE A 168 -13.27 -8.25 -2.71
N SER A 169 -12.13 -8.88 -2.51
CA SER A 169 -11.47 -9.73 -3.50
C SER A 169 -10.68 -10.82 -2.81
N ASP A 170 -10.20 -11.79 -3.59
CA ASP A 170 -9.32 -12.86 -3.11
C ASP A 170 -7.89 -12.36 -2.94
N ALA A 171 -7.40 -11.56 -3.90
CA ALA A 171 -6.07 -10.96 -3.87
C ALA A 171 -6.03 -9.69 -4.71
N VAL A 172 -5.23 -8.72 -4.28
CA VAL A 172 -4.85 -7.56 -5.09
C VAL A 172 -3.45 -7.81 -5.61
N ARG A 173 -3.30 -7.83 -6.94
CA ARG A 173 -2.02 -8.18 -7.55
C ARG A 173 -1.22 -6.93 -7.87
N SER A 174 -1.55 -6.27 -8.97
CA SER A 174 -0.85 -5.07 -9.43
C SER A 174 -1.61 -3.82 -9.06
N LEU A 175 -0.84 -2.80 -8.68
CA LEU A 175 -1.26 -1.45 -8.39
C LEU A 175 -0.66 -0.51 -9.45
N THR A 176 -1.38 0.55 -9.78
CA THR A 176 -0.83 1.66 -10.57
C THR A 176 -1.54 2.95 -10.20
N THR A 177 -0.98 4.09 -10.59
CA THR A 177 -1.60 5.40 -10.39
C THR A 177 -1.78 6.10 -11.73
N ASN A 178 -2.69 7.07 -11.79
CA ASN A 178 -2.65 8.04 -12.88
C ASN A 178 -1.38 8.89 -12.80
N LYS A 179 -1.08 9.61 -13.88
CA LYS A 179 0.10 10.48 -13.98
C LYS A 179 0.17 11.52 -12.86
N GLU A 180 -0.98 12.01 -12.42
CA GLU A 180 -1.09 13.01 -11.37
C GLU A 180 -0.97 12.42 -9.94
N GLY A 181 -0.92 11.09 -9.80
CA GLY A 181 -0.89 10.40 -8.51
C GLY A 181 -2.14 10.62 -7.65
N SER A 182 -3.24 11.09 -8.24
CA SER A 182 -4.50 11.40 -7.55
C SER A 182 -5.48 10.24 -7.52
N LEU A 183 -5.27 9.23 -8.36
CA LEU A 183 -6.09 8.03 -8.49
C LEU A 183 -5.19 6.80 -8.46
N LEU A 184 -5.58 5.81 -7.66
CA LEU A 184 -4.95 4.50 -7.58
C LEU A 184 -5.88 3.47 -8.22
N PHE A 185 -5.32 2.64 -9.08
CA PHE A 185 -5.99 1.52 -9.71
C PHE A 185 -5.40 0.22 -9.17
N ALA A 186 -6.28 -0.70 -8.77
CA ALA A 186 -5.90 -2.00 -8.25
C ALA A 186 -6.50 -3.10 -9.12
N THR A 187 -5.67 -4.07 -9.51
CA THR A 187 -6.13 -5.27 -10.20
C THR A 187 -6.51 -6.33 -9.17
N VAL A 188 -7.81 -6.65 -9.14
CA VAL A 188 -8.39 -7.57 -8.16
C VAL A 188 -8.65 -8.94 -8.78
N PHE A 189 -8.13 -9.99 -8.15
CA PHE A 189 -8.44 -11.37 -8.53
C PHE A 189 -9.70 -11.82 -7.79
N LYS A 190 -10.69 -12.32 -8.53
CA LYS A 190 -11.98 -12.81 -8.01
C LYS A 190 -12.69 -11.79 -7.09
N SER A 191 -13.13 -10.66 -7.65
CA SER A 191 -13.87 -9.63 -6.91
C SER A 191 -15.25 -10.09 -6.42
N GLY A 192 -15.78 -11.21 -6.93
CA GLY A 192 -17.10 -11.72 -6.55
C GLY A 192 -18.30 -10.91 -7.07
N ASN A 193 -18.11 -9.67 -7.54
CA ASN A 193 -19.20 -8.74 -7.88
C ASN A 193 -19.08 -8.00 -9.23
N ARG A 194 -18.39 -8.56 -10.24
CA ARG A 194 -18.08 -7.90 -11.53
C ARG A 194 -17.23 -6.62 -11.31
N THR A 195 -16.54 -6.14 -12.35
CA THR A 195 -15.58 -5.03 -12.26
C THR A 195 -16.19 -3.81 -11.56
N GLY A 196 -15.62 -3.38 -10.43
CA GLY A 196 -16.02 -2.19 -9.69
C GLY A 196 -14.94 -1.11 -9.78
N ALA A 197 -15.34 0.14 -9.97
CA ALA A 197 -14.49 1.30 -9.72
C ALA A 197 -14.92 1.87 -8.37
N VAL A 198 -14.00 1.92 -7.41
CA VAL A 198 -14.26 2.52 -6.11
C VAL A 198 -13.65 3.92 -6.09
N PRO A 199 -14.44 4.99 -6.25
CA PRO A 199 -13.95 6.33 -6.03
C PRO A 199 -13.84 6.59 -4.53
N ILE A 200 -12.77 6.13 -3.88
CA ILE A 200 -12.56 6.45 -2.47
C ILE A 200 -12.12 7.92 -2.39
N GLN A 201 -12.94 8.79 -1.79
CA GLN A 201 -12.45 10.10 -1.39
C GLN A 201 -11.49 9.91 -0.22
N PHE A 202 -10.19 10.16 -0.46
CA PHE A 202 -9.10 9.98 0.51
C PHE A 202 -9.30 10.64 1.89
N GLN A 203 -10.31 11.51 2.02
CA GLN A 203 -10.70 12.20 3.25
C GLN A 203 -11.38 11.27 4.27
N GLU A 204 -11.95 10.14 3.84
CA GLU A 204 -12.69 9.20 4.71
C GLU A 204 -11.82 8.04 5.24
N ILE A 205 -10.59 7.90 4.74
CA ILE A 205 -9.66 6.81 5.10
C ILE A 205 -8.87 7.11 6.40
N ILE A 206 -9.11 8.27 7.03
CA ILE A 206 -8.34 8.69 8.21
C ILE A 206 -9.08 8.30 9.50
N GLY A 207 -8.69 7.16 10.08
CA GLY A 207 -9.13 6.67 11.39
C GLY A 207 -8.99 5.14 11.53
N GLU A 208 -9.19 4.58 12.73
CA GLU A 208 -9.25 3.13 13.00
C GLU A 208 -10.44 2.40 12.30
N ARG A 209 -10.97 2.97 11.21
CA ARG A 209 -12.30 2.67 10.69
C ARG A 209 -12.25 1.91 9.37
N TRP A 210 -13.05 0.86 9.37
CA TRP A 210 -13.26 -0.09 8.29
C TRP A 210 -14.00 0.57 7.12
N CYS A 211 -13.74 0.10 5.90
CA CYS A 211 -14.68 0.23 4.80
C CYS A 211 -14.99 -1.19 4.31
N THR A 212 -16.12 -1.74 4.75
CA THR A 212 -16.62 -3.08 4.41
C THR A 212 -17.55 -3.09 3.21
N ASP A 213 -17.69 -1.99 2.48
CA ASP A 213 -18.51 -1.97 1.26
C ASP A 213 -17.68 -1.74 0.00
N GLY A 214 -16.40 -1.38 0.14
CA GLY A 214 -15.58 -0.95 -0.97
C GLY A 214 -16.25 0.17 -1.77
N LEU A 215 -17.03 1.05 -1.14
CA LEU A 215 -17.61 2.25 -1.73
C LEU A 215 -17.19 3.52 -1.00
N GLY A 216 -16.42 3.38 0.08
CA GLY A 216 -16.00 4.50 0.90
C GLY A 216 -17.13 5.08 1.75
N ASN A 217 -18.33 4.50 1.78
CA ASN A 217 -19.37 5.08 2.62
C ASN A 217 -19.02 4.81 4.09
N PRO A 218 -18.89 5.84 4.92
CA PRO A 218 -19.01 5.64 6.35
C PRO A 218 -20.45 5.18 6.60
N GLU A 219 -20.63 3.95 7.12
CA GLU A 219 -21.90 3.60 7.79
C GLU A 219 -22.24 4.74 8.77
N PRO A 220 -23.50 5.19 8.80
CA PRO A 220 -23.88 6.52 9.26
C PRO A 220 -23.70 6.62 10.77
N PHE A 221 -22.70 7.38 11.22
CA PHE A 221 -22.71 7.79 12.62
C PHE A 221 -23.81 8.83 12.84
N PHE A 222 -24.81 8.39 13.60
CA PHE A 222 -25.63 9.23 14.47
C PHE A 222 -24.76 10.35 15.06
N TYR A 223 -24.96 11.58 14.56
CA TYR A 223 -24.68 12.74 15.38
C TYR A 223 -25.77 12.80 16.44
N GLY A 224 -25.36 12.72 17.70
CA GLY A 224 -26.17 13.23 18.79
C GLY A 224 -26.51 14.69 18.49
N ALA A 225 -27.77 14.95 18.19
CA ALA A 225 -28.35 16.28 18.24
C ALA A 225 -29.24 16.32 19.48
N THR A 226 -28.67 16.89 20.54
CA THR A 226 -29.28 17.90 21.41
C THR A 226 -30.81 17.95 21.49
N GLU A 227 -31.28 17.88 22.73
CA GLU A 227 -32.57 18.36 23.21
C GLU A 227 -33.14 19.52 22.38
N TRP A 228 -34.39 19.39 21.96
CA TRP A 228 -35.25 20.52 21.65
C TRP A 228 -36.53 20.38 22.47
N HIS A 229 -36.62 21.21 23.51
CA HIS A 229 -37.87 21.58 24.17
C HIS A 229 -38.71 22.48 23.24
N GLU A 230 -40.02 22.17 23.23
CA GLU A 230 -41.23 22.97 22.99
C GLU A 230 -41.25 24.18 22.04
N MET A 231 -42.24 24.19 21.14
CA MET A 231 -43.47 25.05 21.18
C MET A 231 -44.00 25.33 19.77
N ALA A 232 -45.15 24.76 19.45
CA ALA A 232 -46.34 25.40 18.85
C ALA A 232 -47.46 24.37 18.72
#